data_AF-A0A0C2ML61-F1
#
_entry.id   AF-A0A0C2ML61-F1
#
_cell.length_a   1.000
_cell.length_b   1.000
_cell.length_c   1.000
_cell.angle_alpha   90.00
_cell.angle_beta   90.00
_cell.angle_gamma   90.00
#
_symmetry.space_group_name_H-M   'P 1'
#
loop_
_entity.id
_entity.type
_entity.pdbx_description
1 polymer ?
#
loop_
_entity_poly.entity_id
_entity_poly.type
_entity_poly.pdbx_seq_one_letter_code
_entity_poly.pdbx_strand_id
1 'polypeptide(L)'
;MNLLIIYVLNIALDRDSSDIDPKSKRTDLEVLYKPSDYVNEQENLGNDEVIPSLPSLLVPKQADLMEEIKRISKNFNIWDMIKLFVHRPSEYKDAFVKEIEASFHSIYFGEISIIMRKFGLPPNPYFYAINSVLFSKENLDAFHLKYCFNVRSIIREILCTKSQRQLKKINEIFIEESRGGLLALVPNDRSVYKREFINQLLTVQRSTSMYFDINDSFLMDFKLYTDHNYYKKNKEKFIRIFATASYYQIRKICHEYQKRFNKTLPSSISKGRDSFLKKCAKTICEYAINSHKYYAKLLRKAASHRDMQRIIRIVTSRSEIDLTTIFREYRNMYSFQYIKSIENAFFDHIEIYTDIILPLLGLEKGTRL
;
A
#
# COMPACT_ATOMS: atom_id res chain seq x y z
N MET A 1 -3.97 -25.01 28.69
CA MET A 1 -4.31 -23.58 28.55
C MET A 1 -3.04 -22.74 28.67
N ASN A 2 -2.14 -22.79 27.68
CA ASN A 2 -0.96 -21.90 27.54
C ASN A 2 -0.12 -22.26 26.29
N LEU A 3 -0.68 -22.04 25.09
CA LEU A 3 0.01 -22.25 23.81
C LEU A 3 -0.16 -21.08 22.82
N LEU A 4 -0.91 -20.03 23.20
CA LEU A 4 -1.19 -18.86 22.34
C LEU A 4 -0.31 -17.63 22.65
N ILE A 5 0.36 -17.59 23.81
CA ILE A 5 1.24 -16.49 24.22
C ILE A 5 2.66 -16.63 23.62
N ILE A 6 3.01 -17.81 23.06
CA ILE A 6 4.33 -18.09 22.47
C ILE A 6 4.41 -17.71 20.97
N TYR A 7 3.28 -17.55 20.27
CA TYR A 7 3.29 -17.32 18.82
C TYR A 7 3.43 -15.85 18.39
N VAL A 8 3.17 -14.89 19.28
CA VAL A 8 3.41 -13.46 19.00
C VAL A 8 4.83 -13.01 19.38
N LEU A 9 5.54 -13.81 20.17
CA LEU A 9 6.95 -13.60 20.53
C LEU A 9 7.96 -14.09 19.48
N ASN A 10 7.54 -14.87 18.47
CA ASN A 10 8.46 -15.47 17.48
C ASN A 10 8.47 -14.79 16.09
N ILE A 11 7.90 -13.59 15.96
CA ILE A 11 8.27 -12.68 14.85
C ILE A 11 9.62 -11.98 15.15
N ALA A 12 10.18 -12.21 16.35
CA ALA A 12 11.42 -11.60 16.82
C ALA A 12 12.72 -12.37 16.51
N LEU A 13 12.73 -13.62 16.03
CA LEU A 13 13.97 -14.40 15.84
C LEU A 13 13.79 -15.36 14.63
N ASP A 14 14.40 -15.26 13.45
CA ASP A 14 15.79 -14.95 13.07
C ASP A 14 16.13 -13.47 12.84
N ARG A 15 16.39 -12.75 13.92
CA ARG A 15 17.45 -11.73 13.94
C ARG A 15 18.70 -12.47 14.41
N ASP A 16 19.84 -12.20 13.78
CA ASP A 16 21.09 -12.76 14.28
C ASP A 16 21.26 -12.28 15.73
N SER A 17 21.74 -13.16 16.61
CA SER A 17 21.81 -12.91 18.06
C SER A 17 22.74 -11.75 18.48
N SER A 18 23.31 -11.03 17.50
CA SER A 18 24.15 -9.85 17.63
C SER A 18 23.41 -8.50 17.59
N ASP A 19 22.12 -8.49 17.28
CA ASP A 19 21.46 -7.27 16.76
C ASP A 19 20.39 -6.61 17.66
N ILE A 20 20.20 -7.08 18.88
CA ILE A 20 19.29 -6.44 19.84
C ILE A 20 20.09 -5.88 21.02
N ASP A 21 20.05 -4.56 21.22
CA ASP A 21 20.42 -3.95 22.50
C ASP A 21 19.40 -4.42 23.57
N PRO A 22 19.81 -5.18 24.59
CA PRO A 22 18.93 -5.67 25.65
C PRO A 22 18.32 -4.57 26.53
N LYS A 23 18.55 -3.28 26.22
CA LYS A 23 18.00 -2.11 26.95
C LYS A 23 16.76 -1.45 26.32
N SER A 24 16.23 -1.92 25.20
CA SER A 24 14.91 -1.47 24.72
C SER A 24 13.82 -1.97 25.68
N LYS A 25 13.32 -1.06 26.54
CA LYS A 25 12.35 -1.30 27.62
C LYS A 25 11.01 -0.62 27.33
N ARG A 26 10.28 -1.05 26.29
CA ARG A 26 8.85 -0.72 26.15
C ARG A 26 7.99 -1.98 26.17
N THR A 27 7.78 -2.51 27.37
CA THR A 27 6.91 -3.66 27.66
C THR A 27 5.41 -3.35 27.50
N ASP A 28 5.08 -2.12 27.13
CA ASP A 28 3.74 -1.55 26.99
C ASP A 28 3.17 -1.62 25.56
N LEU A 29 3.99 -1.92 24.55
CA LEU A 29 3.55 -2.09 23.16
C LEU A 29 3.33 -3.56 22.79
N GLU A 30 2.40 -3.81 21.88
CA GLU A 30 2.07 -5.11 21.30
C GLU A 30 1.77 -4.99 19.80
N VAL A 31 1.85 -6.10 19.07
CA VAL A 31 1.50 -6.13 17.65
C VAL A 31 0.01 -5.92 17.49
N LEU A 32 -0.41 -5.09 16.52
CA LEU A 32 -1.83 -4.95 16.17
C LEU A 32 -2.42 -6.32 15.79
N TYR A 33 -3.26 -6.89 16.66
CA TYR A 33 -3.84 -8.22 16.45
C TYR A 33 -5.00 -8.25 15.45
N LYS A 34 -5.74 -7.14 15.34
CA LYS A 34 -6.86 -7.01 14.40
C LYS A 34 -6.40 -6.19 13.19
N PRO A 35 -6.22 -6.81 12.01
CA PRO A 35 -5.87 -6.08 10.78
C PRO A 35 -6.90 -4.98 10.51
N SER A 36 -6.45 -3.87 9.94
CA SER A 36 -7.36 -2.78 9.52
C SER A 36 -8.48 -3.32 8.64
N ASP A 37 -9.72 -2.87 8.84
CA ASP A 37 -10.86 -3.18 7.95
C ASP A 37 -10.62 -2.66 6.51
N TYR A 38 -9.59 -1.84 6.33
CA TYR A 38 -8.97 -1.52 5.05
C TYR A 38 -8.10 -2.67 4.52
N VAL A 39 -8.65 -3.89 4.54
CA VAL A 39 -7.96 -5.11 4.08
C VAL A 39 -7.83 -5.15 2.56
N ASN A 40 -6.88 -5.95 2.10
CA ASN A 40 -6.89 -6.43 0.74
C ASN A 40 -7.92 -7.57 0.62
N GLU A 41 -9.13 -7.24 0.17
CA GLU A 41 -10.29 -8.16 0.07
C GLU A 41 -10.03 -9.50 -0.64
N GLN A 42 -8.89 -9.66 -1.32
CA GLN A 42 -8.65 -10.78 -2.23
C GLN A 42 -7.26 -11.44 -2.06
N GLU A 43 -6.52 -11.17 -0.98
CA GLU A 43 -5.22 -11.82 -0.71
C GLU A 43 -5.34 -13.29 -0.30
N ASN A 44 -6.38 -13.64 0.46
CA ASN A 44 -6.50 -14.99 1.06
C ASN A 44 -7.35 -15.96 0.24
N LEU A 45 -7.77 -15.56 -0.96
CA LEU A 45 -8.68 -16.35 -1.76
C LEU A 45 -7.91 -17.39 -2.60
N GLY A 46 -7.71 -18.59 -2.03
CA GLY A 46 -7.27 -19.79 -2.72
C GLY A 46 -5.78 -19.79 -3.14
N ASN A 47 -4.90 -19.27 -2.28
CA ASN A 47 -3.45 -19.35 -2.50
C ASN A 47 -2.68 -19.74 -1.23
N ASP A 48 -2.58 -21.05 -0.99
CA ASP A 48 -1.89 -21.62 0.17
C ASP A 48 -0.37 -21.37 0.16
N GLU A 49 0.21 -20.93 -0.97
CA GLU A 49 1.63 -20.61 -1.11
C GLU A 49 1.99 -19.21 -0.57
N VAL A 50 1.01 -18.36 -0.26
CA VAL A 50 1.25 -17.01 0.25
C VAL A 50 1.18 -17.00 1.77
N ILE A 51 2.23 -16.45 2.39
CA ILE A 51 2.34 -16.28 3.83
C ILE A 51 1.17 -15.38 4.29
N PRO A 52 0.52 -15.66 5.43
CA PRO A 52 -0.54 -14.78 5.95
C PRO A 52 -0.08 -13.32 6.08
N SER A 53 -0.98 -12.39 5.77
CA SER A 53 -0.76 -10.96 5.94
C SER A 53 -0.62 -10.63 7.44
N LEU A 54 0.54 -10.08 7.81
CA LEU A 54 0.85 -9.69 9.18
C LEU A 54 1.18 -8.20 9.24
N PRO A 55 0.48 -7.41 10.08
CA PRO A 55 0.81 -6.01 10.29
C PRO A 55 2.16 -5.86 10.99
N SER A 56 2.78 -4.69 10.85
CA SER A 56 4.01 -4.29 11.56
C SER A 56 3.75 -3.25 12.65
N LEU A 57 2.57 -2.62 12.64
CA LEU A 57 2.24 -1.57 13.60
C LEU A 57 2.24 -2.11 15.04
N LEU A 58 3.05 -1.48 15.88
CA LEU A 58 3.07 -1.71 17.32
C LEU A 58 2.17 -0.68 18.01
N VAL A 59 1.19 -1.16 18.78
CA VAL A 59 0.19 -0.36 19.50
C VAL A 59 0.32 -0.58 21.00
N PRO A 60 -0.04 0.38 21.86
CA PRO A 60 0.00 0.19 23.30
C PRO A 60 -1.11 -0.76 23.76
N LYS A 61 -0.83 -1.54 24.80
CA LYS A 61 -1.79 -2.42 25.47
C LYS A 61 -3.00 -1.68 26.04
N GLN A 62 -2.79 -0.43 26.44
CA GLN A 62 -3.81 0.45 26.97
C GLN A 62 -3.61 1.84 26.35
N ALA A 63 -4.66 2.40 25.77
CA ALA A 63 -4.69 3.77 25.26
C ALA A 63 -6.01 4.42 25.66
N ASP A 64 -5.92 5.55 26.37
CA ASP A 64 -7.06 6.42 26.62
C ASP A 64 -7.01 7.62 25.66
N LEU A 65 -7.98 7.65 24.76
CA LEU A 65 -8.09 8.69 23.73
C LEU A 65 -8.17 10.09 24.34
N MET A 66 -8.98 10.26 25.38
CA MET A 66 -9.24 11.58 25.97
C MET A 66 -8.06 12.06 26.81
N GLU A 67 -7.39 11.16 27.52
CA GLU A 67 -6.16 11.48 28.25
C GLU A 67 -5.05 11.92 27.29
N GLU A 68 -4.84 11.19 26.20
CA GLU A 68 -3.82 11.52 25.20
C GLU A 68 -4.12 12.82 24.47
N ILE A 69 -5.38 13.07 24.13
CA ILE A 69 -5.82 14.35 23.56
C ILE A 69 -5.51 15.49 24.53
N LYS A 70 -5.91 15.40 25.80
CA LYS A 70 -5.61 16.43 26.80
C LYS A 70 -4.10 16.68 26.94
N ARG A 71 -3.31 15.59 26.94
CA ARG A 71 -1.85 15.66 27.07
C ARG A 71 -1.21 16.35 25.86
N ILE A 72 -1.59 15.97 24.63
CA ILE A 72 -1.06 16.55 23.40
C ILE A 72 -1.53 18.01 23.23
N SER A 73 -2.78 18.32 23.58
CA SER A 73 -3.35 19.66 23.42
C SER A 73 -2.79 20.71 24.37
N LYS A 74 -2.21 20.32 25.52
CA LYS A 74 -1.72 21.28 26.53
C LYS A 74 -0.62 22.20 26.00
N ASN A 75 0.33 21.65 25.22
CA ASN A 75 1.42 22.35 24.56
C ASN A 75 1.58 21.77 23.15
N PHE A 76 0.61 22.03 22.29
CA PHE A 76 0.50 21.34 21.01
C PHE A 76 1.76 21.47 20.14
N ASN A 77 2.26 20.34 19.68
CA ASN A 77 3.31 20.22 18.68
C ASN A 77 2.91 19.10 17.72
N ILE A 78 2.90 19.39 16.42
CA ILE A 78 2.51 18.41 15.40
C ILE A 78 3.38 17.14 15.45
N TRP A 79 4.67 17.28 15.75
CA TRP A 79 5.60 16.16 15.78
C TRP A 79 5.34 15.22 16.96
N ASP A 80 4.89 15.73 18.10
CA ASP A 80 4.46 14.90 19.23
C ASP A 80 3.20 14.10 18.89
N MET A 81 2.28 14.70 18.12
CA MET A 81 1.13 14.01 17.56
C MET A 81 1.53 12.94 16.55
N ILE A 82 2.53 13.19 15.69
CA ILE A 82 3.06 12.20 14.74
C ILE A 82 3.70 11.03 15.47
N LYS A 83 4.53 11.28 16.49
CA LYS A 83 5.13 10.25 17.33
C LYS A 83 4.09 9.40 18.06
N LEU A 84 2.94 9.97 18.38
CA LEU A 84 1.79 9.23 18.88
C LEU A 84 1.18 8.34 17.79
N PHE A 85 0.89 8.92 16.62
CA PHE A 85 0.13 8.29 15.55
C PHE A 85 0.84 7.12 14.88
N VAL A 86 2.17 7.11 14.85
CA VAL A 86 2.95 5.97 14.34
C VAL A 86 2.84 4.70 15.20
N HIS A 87 2.13 4.79 16.33
CA HIS A 87 1.78 3.69 17.23
C HIS A 87 0.26 3.55 17.41
N ARG A 88 -0.56 4.11 16.50
CA ARG A 88 -2.04 4.06 16.60
C ARG A 88 -2.67 3.59 15.29
N PRO A 89 -3.70 2.72 15.37
CA PRO A 89 -4.41 2.29 14.17
C PRO A 89 -5.23 3.44 13.58
N SER A 90 -5.62 3.27 12.32
CA SER A 90 -6.37 4.27 11.55
C SER A 90 -7.62 4.78 12.27
N GLU A 91 -8.42 3.88 12.86
CA GLU A 91 -9.65 4.24 13.59
C GLU A 91 -9.38 5.18 14.77
N TYR A 92 -8.26 4.95 15.48
CA TYR A 92 -7.86 5.78 16.61
C TYR A 92 -7.42 7.17 16.14
N LYS A 93 -6.59 7.23 15.09
CA LYS A 93 -6.14 8.50 14.51
C LYS A 93 -7.31 9.34 14.01
N ASP A 94 -8.26 8.71 13.32
CA ASP A 94 -9.45 9.38 12.79
C ASP A 94 -10.32 9.93 13.94
N ALA A 95 -10.53 9.15 15.01
CA ALA A 95 -11.24 9.60 16.21
C ALA A 95 -10.51 10.75 16.93
N PHE A 96 -9.17 10.68 17.03
CA PHE A 96 -8.34 11.71 17.64
C PHE A 96 -8.48 13.04 16.91
N VAL A 97 -8.31 13.03 15.57
CA VAL A 97 -8.40 14.25 14.77
C VAL A 97 -9.81 14.87 14.85
N LYS A 98 -10.86 14.04 14.80
CA LYS A 98 -12.25 14.50 14.93
C LYS A 98 -12.54 15.15 16.27
N GLU A 99 -12.02 14.59 17.36
CA GLU A 99 -12.20 15.15 18.70
C GLU A 99 -11.39 16.44 18.89
N ILE A 100 -10.19 16.53 18.32
CA ILE A 100 -9.42 17.79 18.28
C ILE A 100 -10.16 18.88 17.50
N GLU A 101 -10.76 18.55 16.36
CA GLU A 101 -11.61 19.47 15.59
C GLU A 101 -12.81 19.97 16.41
N ALA A 102 -13.48 19.08 17.16
CA ALA A 102 -14.67 19.41 17.94
C ALA A 102 -14.37 20.16 19.26
N SER A 103 -13.30 19.78 19.97
CA SER A 103 -13.05 20.26 21.34
C SER A 103 -11.88 21.24 21.43
N PHE A 104 -11.00 21.28 20.43
CA PHE A 104 -9.79 22.11 20.40
C PHE A 104 -9.66 22.87 19.08
N HIS A 105 -10.71 23.62 18.72
CA HIS A 105 -10.84 24.34 17.45
C HIS A 105 -9.63 25.19 17.08
N SER A 106 -9.03 25.92 18.04
CA SER A 106 -7.86 26.76 17.78
C SER A 106 -6.64 25.94 17.31
N ILE A 107 -6.42 24.78 17.90
CA ILE A 107 -5.36 23.84 17.51
C ILE A 107 -5.64 23.28 16.12
N TYR A 108 -6.88 22.81 15.89
CA TYR A 108 -7.23 22.22 14.61
C TYR A 108 -7.13 23.22 13.45
N PHE A 109 -7.81 24.36 13.55
CA PHE A 109 -7.83 25.35 12.47
C PHE A 109 -6.53 26.15 12.37
N GLY A 110 -5.81 26.34 13.49
CA GLY A 110 -4.55 27.10 13.53
C GLY A 110 -3.30 26.30 13.15
N GLU A 111 -3.28 24.98 13.35
CA GLU A 111 -2.06 24.17 13.15
C GLU A 111 -2.31 22.96 12.24
N ILE A 112 -3.26 22.08 12.60
CA ILE A 112 -3.46 20.80 11.90
C ILE A 112 -3.99 21.02 10.48
N SER A 113 -5.07 21.78 10.34
CA SER A 113 -5.76 21.97 9.06
C SER A 113 -4.87 22.69 8.03
N ILE A 114 -3.98 23.57 8.48
CA ILE A 114 -3.01 24.28 7.63
C ILE A 114 -2.03 23.29 7.00
N ILE A 115 -1.58 22.29 7.78
CA ILE A 115 -0.70 21.22 7.31
C ILE A 115 -1.45 20.27 6.38
N MET A 116 -2.73 20.00 6.64
CA MET A 116 -3.56 19.12 5.79
C MET A 116 -3.94 19.77 4.45
N ARG A 117 -4.14 21.10 4.43
CA ARG A 117 -4.69 21.85 3.28
C ARG A 117 -3.66 22.79 2.63
N LYS A 118 -2.45 22.31 2.36
CA LYS A 118 -1.45 23.15 1.69
C LYS A 118 -1.74 23.24 0.19
N PHE A 119 -2.26 24.39 -0.23
CA PHE A 119 -2.43 24.77 -1.63
C PHE A 119 -1.18 25.50 -2.15
N GLY A 120 -0.75 25.21 -3.37
CA GLY A 120 0.17 26.06 -4.14
C GLY A 120 1.67 25.96 -3.86
N LEU A 121 2.12 25.29 -2.80
CA LEU A 121 3.55 25.04 -2.55
C LEU A 121 3.94 23.59 -2.88
N PRO A 122 5.13 23.35 -3.46
CA PRO A 122 5.60 22.00 -3.71
C PRO A 122 5.70 21.25 -2.36
N PRO A 123 5.15 20.03 -2.27
CA PRO A 123 5.23 19.24 -1.05
C PRO A 123 6.71 18.93 -0.76
N ASN A 124 7.20 19.42 0.38
CA ASN A 124 8.51 19.03 0.88
C ASN A 124 8.42 17.63 1.55
N PRO A 125 9.56 16.96 1.79
CA PRO A 125 9.61 15.65 2.45
C PRO A 125 8.84 15.54 3.76
N TYR A 126 8.99 16.52 4.66
CA TYR A 126 8.31 16.54 5.96
C TYR A 126 6.80 16.67 5.81
N PHE A 127 6.34 17.59 4.95
CA PHE A 127 4.93 17.73 4.62
C PHE A 127 4.34 16.41 4.12
N TYR A 128 5.06 15.72 3.23
CA TYR A 128 4.61 14.43 2.69
C TYR A 128 4.55 13.36 3.77
N ALA A 129 5.59 13.25 4.60
CA ALA A 129 5.68 12.25 5.66
C ALA A 129 4.62 12.47 6.75
N ILE A 130 4.49 13.70 7.26
CA ILE A 130 3.52 14.07 8.29
C ILE A 130 2.11 13.74 7.81
N ASN A 131 1.71 14.25 6.64
CA ASN A 131 0.37 13.98 6.11
C ASN A 131 0.13 12.49 5.80
N SER A 132 1.16 11.74 5.41
CA SER A 132 1.03 10.28 5.20
C SER A 132 0.73 9.50 6.49
N VAL A 133 1.00 10.09 7.66
CA VAL A 133 0.63 9.53 8.96
C VAL A 133 -0.73 10.06 9.43
N LEU A 134 -1.04 11.33 9.16
CA LEU A 134 -2.31 11.97 9.52
C LEU A 134 -3.50 11.36 8.80
N PHE A 135 -3.37 11.10 7.50
CA PHE A 135 -4.45 10.52 6.71
C PHE A 135 -4.47 8.99 6.85
N SER A 136 -5.67 8.43 6.77
CA SER A 136 -5.94 7.00 6.84
C SER A 136 -6.72 6.54 5.60
N LYS A 137 -6.63 5.25 5.26
CA LYS A 137 -7.51 4.56 4.30
C LYS A 137 -7.63 5.27 2.94
N GLU A 138 -8.86 5.48 2.43
CA GLU A 138 -9.10 6.13 1.13
C GLU A 138 -8.59 7.58 1.08
N ASN A 139 -8.61 8.30 2.21
CA ASN A 139 -8.05 9.65 2.30
C ASN A 139 -6.53 9.65 2.15
N LEU A 140 -5.84 8.64 2.68
CA LEU A 140 -4.40 8.46 2.49
C LEU A 140 -4.06 8.19 1.02
N ASP A 141 -4.82 7.30 0.36
CA ASP A 141 -4.65 7.03 -1.07
C ASP A 141 -4.89 8.29 -1.93
N ALA A 142 -5.92 9.09 -1.59
CA ALA A 142 -6.20 10.36 -2.26
C ALA A 142 -5.08 11.39 -2.05
N PHE A 143 -4.58 11.51 -0.81
CA PHE A 143 -3.43 12.35 -0.48
C PHE A 143 -2.20 11.98 -1.32
N HIS A 144 -1.87 10.68 -1.40
CA HIS A 144 -0.73 10.23 -2.19
C HIS A 144 -0.89 10.55 -3.68
N LEU A 145 -2.08 10.38 -4.25
CA LEU A 145 -2.36 10.75 -5.64
C LEU A 145 -2.20 12.24 -5.91
N LYS A 146 -2.57 13.08 -4.93
CA LYS A 146 -2.53 14.54 -5.04
C LYS A 146 -1.12 15.12 -4.93
N TYR A 147 -0.28 14.57 -4.08
CA TYR A 147 1.00 15.20 -3.69
C TYR A 147 2.26 14.40 -4.10
N CYS A 148 2.11 13.26 -4.76
CA CYS A 148 3.27 12.52 -5.27
C CYS A 148 3.89 13.15 -6.52
N PHE A 149 5.21 13.02 -6.67
CA PHE A 149 5.91 13.47 -7.87
C PHE A 149 5.54 12.67 -9.13
N ASN A 150 5.27 11.36 -8.99
CA ASN A 150 4.98 10.47 -10.12
C ASN A 150 3.56 9.88 -10.05
N VAL A 151 2.57 10.74 -10.32
CA VAL A 151 1.14 10.39 -10.32
C VAL A 151 0.86 9.19 -11.22
N ARG A 152 1.52 9.07 -12.40
CA ARG A 152 1.30 7.97 -13.34
C ARG A 152 1.63 6.59 -12.77
N SER A 153 2.63 6.49 -11.89
CA SER A 153 2.95 5.22 -11.24
C SER A 153 1.93 4.88 -10.16
N ILE A 154 1.48 5.88 -9.41
CA ILE A 154 0.63 5.69 -8.22
C ILE A 154 -0.82 5.44 -8.63
N ILE A 155 -1.35 6.16 -9.63
CA ILE A 155 -2.68 5.91 -10.17
C ILE A 155 -2.82 4.48 -10.71
N ARG A 156 -1.78 3.98 -11.39
CA ARG A 156 -1.77 2.57 -11.84
C ARG A 156 -1.85 1.62 -10.65
N GLU A 157 -1.01 1.83 -9.64
CA GLU A 157 -0.97 0.97 -8.47
C GLU A 157 -2.32 0.94 -7.76
N ILE A 158 -2.88 2.11 -7.43
CA ILE A 158 -4.19 2.23 -6.77
C ILE A 158 -5.29 1.57 -7.59
N LEU A 159 -5.39 1.87 -8.89
CA LEU A 159 -6.40 1.26 -9.77
C LEU A 159 -6.28 -0.27 -9.85
N CYS A 160 -5.08 -0.81 -9.71
CA CYS A 160 -4.82 -2.23 -9.91
C CYS A 160 -4.79 -3.05 -8.62
N THR A 161 -4.72 -2.44 -7.44
CA THR A 161 -4.59 -3.16 -6.17
C THR A 161 -5.72 -2.89 -5.18
N LYS A 162 -6.47 -1.79 -5.32
CA LYS A 162 -7.59 -1.46 -4.44
C LYS A 162 -8.88 -2.16 -4.86
N SER A 163 -9.75 -2.43 -3.89
CA SER A 163 -11.09 -2.97 -4.16
C SER A 163 -11.98 -1.93 -4.81
N GLN A 164 -13.07 -2.38 -5.44
CA GLN A 164 -14.02 -1.45 -6.06
C GLN A 164 -14.60 -0.46 -5.02
N ARG A 165 -14.90 -0.93 -3.81
CA ARG A 165 -15.41 -0.08 -2.71
C ARG A 165 -14.42 1.03 -2.38
N GLN A 166 -13.15 0.70 -2.28
CA GLN A 166 -12.08 1.66 -2.03
C GLN A 166 -11.93 2.64 -3.21
N LEU A 167 -11.92 2.14 -4.45
CA LEU A 167 -11.80 2.98 -5.65
C LEU A 167 -12.96 3.97 -5.80
N LYS A 168 -14.20 3.56 -5.50
CA LYS A 168 -15.38 4.46 -5.53
C LYS A 168 -15.22 5.61 -4.55
N LYS A 169 -14.87 5.31 -3.30
CA LYS A 169 -14.63 6.32 -2.26
C LYS A 169 -13.47 7.25 -2.60
N ILE A 170 -12.36 6.72 -3.11
CA ILE A 170 -11.23 7.56 -3.57
C ILE A 170 -11.71 8.47 -4.71
N ASN A 171 -12.50 7.95 -5.66
CA ASN A 171 -13.04 8.73 -6.76
C ASN A 171 -14.01 9.83 -6.30
N GLU A 172 -14.86 9.56 -5.30
CA GLU A 172 -15.74 10.54 -4.66
C GLU A 172 -14.94 11.71 -4.08
N ILE A 173 -13.87 11.44 -3.32
CA ILE A 173 -12.97 12.48 -2.78
C ILE A 173 -12.43 13.39 -3.92
N PHE A 174 -12.01 12.82 -5.04
CA PHE A 174 -11.52 13.61 -6.18
C PHE A 174 -12.63 14.39 -6.91
N ILE A 175 -13.86 13.90 -6.90
CA ILE A 175 -15.01 14.63 -7.47
C ILE A 175 -15.35 15.82 -6.58
N GLU A 176 -15.44 15.61 -5.26
CA GLU A 176 -15.73 16.64 -4.27
C GLU A 176 -14.67 17.75 -4.28
N GLU A 177 -13.39 17.42 -4.46
CA GLU A 177 -12.31 18.38 -4.63
C GLU A 177 -12.31 19.09 -6.01
N SER A 178 -13.34 18.92 -6.84
CA SER A 178 -13.46 19.51 -8.19
C SER A 178 -12.34 19.13 -9.15
N ARG A 179 -11.72 17.95 -8.97
CA ARG A 179 -10.61 17.44 -9.80
C ARG A 179 -11.05 16.55 -10.96
N GLY A 180 -12.36 16.36 -11.17
CA GLY A 180 -12.90 15.53 -12.26
C GLY A 180 -12.73 14.01 -12.03
N GLY A 181 -12.51 13.58 -10.79
CA GLY A 181 -12.36 12.18 -10.41
C GLY A 181 -11.02 11.54 -10.79
N LEU A 182 -10.89 10.23 -10.58
CA LEU A 182 -9.69 9.46 -10.88
C LEU A 182 -9.35 9.42 -12.38
N LEU A 183 -10.37 9.50 -13.24
CA LEU A 183 -10.19 9.48 -14.68
C LEU A 183 -9.38 10.70 -15.17
N ALA A 184 -9.56 11.86 -14.55
CA ALA A 184 -8.84 13.09 -14.88
C ALA A 184 -7.35 13.03 -14.52
N LEU A 185 -6.95 12.19 -13.57
CA LEU A 185 -5.55 12.00 -13.18
C LEU A 185 -4.75 11.17 -14.19
N VAL A 186 -5.43 10.46 -15.09
CA VAL A 186 -4.77 9.71 -16.15
C VAL A 186 -4.46 10.68 -17.30
N PRO A 187 -3.17 10.95 -17.59
CA PRO A 187 -2.79 11.97 -18.56
C PRO A 187 -3.52 11.79 -19.87
N ASN A 188 -4.02 12.90 -20.42
CA ASN A 188 -4.80 13.04 -21.66
C ASN A 188 -4.34 12.06 -22.76
N ASP A 189 -4.86 10.84 -22.70
CA ASP A 189 -4.74 9.91 -23.78
C ASP A 189 -6.12 9.86 -24.43
N ARG A 190 -6.16 10.23 -25.71
CA ARG A 190 -7.36 10.08 -26.55
C ARG A 190 -7.76 8.61 -26.71
N SER A 191 -7.03 7.66 -26.13
CA SER A 191 -7.35 6.25 -26.08
C SER A 191 -8.63 5.96 -25.30
N VAL A 192 -9.72 5.74 -26.05
CA VAL A 192 -11.01 5.23 -25.57
C VAL A 192 -10.82 3.99 -24.67
N TYR A 193 -9.95 3.06 -25.07
CA TYR A 193 -9.64 1.84 -24.31
C TYR A 193 -9.09 2.08 -22.90
N LYS A 194 -8.31 3.14 -22.68
CA LYS A 194 -7.82 3.44 -21.31
C LYS A 194 -8.95 3.95 -20.43
N ARG A 195 -9.81 4.81 -20.97
CA ARG A 195 -10.99 5.32 -20.26
C ARG A 195 -11.94 4.19 -19.94
N GLU A 196 -12.18 3.31 -20.91
CA GLU A 196 -13.02 2.12 -20.74
C GLU A 196 -12.48 1.20 -19.63
N PHE A 197 -11.17 0.93 -19.61
CA PHE A 197 -10.56 0.13 -18.55
C PHE A 197 -10.76 0.75 -17.15
N ILE A 198 -10.54 2.05 -17.02
CA ILE A 198 -10.71 2.76 -15.73
C ILE A 198 -12.19 2.77 -15.33
N ASN A 199 -13.09 3.04 -16.27
CA ASN A 199 -14.52 3.01 -16.03
C ASN A 199 -14.95 1.62 -15.53
N GLN A 200 -14.52 0.53 -16.17
CA GLN A 200 -14.83 -0.82 -15.69
C GLN A 200 -14.29 -1.10 -14.29
N LEU A 201 -13.08 -0.64 -13.96
CA LEU A 201 -12.57 -0.79 -12.58
C LEU A 201 -13.41 -0.02 -11.54
N LEU A 202 -13.99 1.13 -11.92
CA LEU A 202 -14.82 1.94 -11.04
C LEU A 202 -16.26 1.44 -10.93
N THR A 203 -16.81 0.84 -11.99
CA THR A 203 -18.26 0.52 -12.09
C THR A 203 -18.57 -0.97 -12.03
N VAL A 204 -17.67 -1.84 -12.53
CA VAL A 204 -17.91 -3.29 -12.62
C VAL A 204 -17.24 -4.02 -11.46
N GLN A 205 -18.03 -4.74 -10.67
CA GLN A 205 -17.49 -5.51 -9.55
C GLN A 205 -16.63 -6.65 -10.07
N ARG A 206 -15.38 -6.71 -9.64
CA ARG A 206 -14.50 -7.86 -9.93
C ARG A 206 -15.14 -9.13 -9.34
N SER A 207 -15.13 -10.19 -10.13
CA SER A 207 -15.57 -11.53 -9.72
C SER A 207 -14.86 -11.96 -8.43
N THR A 208 -15.61 -12.61 -7.55
CA THR A 208 -15.10 -13.29 -6.35
C THR A 208 -14.97 -14.79 -6.55
N SER A 209 -15.17 -15.28 -7.78
CA SER A 209 -15.16 -16.71 -8.11
C SER A 209 -13.80 -17.35 -7.81
N MET A 210 -13.86 -18.50 -7.14
CA MET A 210 -12.76 -19.46 -6.93
C MET A 210 -12.76 -20.58 -7.96
N TYR A 211 -13.64 -20.48 -8.96
CA TYR A 211 -13.73 -21.47 -10.03
C TYR A 211 -12.96 -20.99 -11.25
N PHE A 212 -12.21 -21.92 -11.85
CA PHE A 212 -11.46 -21.68 -13.07
C PHE A 212 -11.58 -22.90 -13.98
N ASP A 213 -12.22 -22.72 -15.13
CA ASP A 213 -12.27 -23.73 -16.20
C ASP A 213 -11.10 -23.53 -17.16
N ILE A 214 -10.24 -24.55 -17.27
CA ILE A 214 -9.10 -24.55 -18.18
C ILE A 214 -9.51 -24.53 -19.66
N ASN A 215 -10.76 -24.88 -19.97
CA ASN A 215 -11.32 -24.85 -21.32
C ASN A 215 -12.05 -23.54 -21.63
N ASP A 216 -12.08 -22.58 -20.70
CA ASP A 216 -12.70 -21.27 -20.92
C ASP A 216 -11.94 -20.49 -22.01
N SER A 217 -12.47 -20.52 -23.23
CA SER A 217 -11.90 -19.82 -24.40
C SER A 217 -11.85 -18.28 -24.25
N PHE A 218 -12.59 -17.72 -23.29
CA PHE A 218 -12.51 -16.30 -22.97
C PHE A 218 -11.28 -16.01 -22.10
N LEU A 219 -11.11 -16.70 -20.98
CA LEU A 219 -9.99 -16.50 -20.04
C LEU A 219 -8.65 -17.06 -20.56
N MET A 220 -8.68 -18.15 -21.32
CA MET A 220 -7.51 -18.87 -21.83
C MET A 220 -7.05 -18.39 -23.21
N ASP A 221 -7.50 -17.22 -23.65
CA ASP A 221 -7.13 -16.64 -24.93
C ASP A 221 -5.73 -16.02 -24.92
N PHE A 222 -4.72 -16.88 -24.88
CA PHE A 222 -3.33 -16.47 -24.82
C PHE A 222 -2.85 -15.71 -26.07
N LYS A 223 -3.60 -15.73 -27.18
CA LYS A 223 -3.30 -14.92 -28.37
C LYS A 223 -3.31 -13.42 -28.03
N LEU A 224 -4.08 -13.00 -27.02
CA LEU A 224 -4.06 -11.62 -26.50
C LEU A 224 -2.67 -11.18 -25.98
N TYR A 225 -1.82 -12.13 -25.60
CA TYR A 225 -0.52 -11.88 -24.98
C TYR A 225 0.65 -12.24 -25.90
N THR A 226 0.42 -13.10 -26.90
CA THR A 226 1.46 -13.59 -27.81
C THR A 226 1.39 -12.96 -29.20
N ASP A 227 0.23 -12.48 -29.65
CA ASP A 227 0.02 -11.88 -30.97
C ASP A 227 -0.40 -10.40 -30.84
N HIS A 228 0.47 -9.52 -31.33
CA HIS A 228 0.25 -8.08 -31.28
C HIS A 228 -0.91 -7.58 -32.16
N ASN A 229 -1.15 -8.20 -33.31
CA ASN A 229 -2.26 -7.84 -34.20
C ASN A 229 -3.58 -8.35 -33.62
N TYR A 230 -3.58 -9.54 -33.03
CA TYR A 230 -4.73 -10.06 -32.30
C TYR A 230 -5.09 -9.18 -31.09
N TYR A 231 -4.11 -8.81 -30.27
CA TYR A 231 -4.29 -7.87 -29.16
C TYR A 231 -4.90 -6.55 -29.62
N LYS A 232 -4.38 -5.96 -30.72
CA LYS A 232 -4.89 -4.69 -31.25
C LYS A 232 -6.37 -4.75 -31.63
N LYS A 233 -6.81 -5.86 -32.24
CA LYS A 233 -8.21 -6.08 -32.65
C LYS A 233 -9.12 -6.45 -31.48
N ASN A 234 -8.58 -7.05 -30.41
CA ASN A 234 -9.34 -7.61 -29.30
C ASN A 234 -9.04 -6.93 -27.94
N LYS A 235 -8.77 -5.61 -27.95
CA LYS A 235 -8.45 -4.87 -26.72
C LYS A 235 -9.57 -4.88 -25.68
N GLU A 236 -10.82 -4.92 -26.11
CA GLU A 236 -11.99 -4.97 -25.21
C GLU A 236 -12.02 -6.27 -24.42
N LYS A 237 -11.68 -7.40 -25.06
CA LYS A 237 -11.52 -8.68 -24.39
C LYS A 237 -10.41 -8.62 -23.34
N PHE A 238 -9.27 -8.04 -23.69
CA PHE A 238 -8.16 -7.82 -22.75
C PHE A 238 -8.58 -6.97 -21.54
N ILE A 239 -9.30 -5.87 -21.78
CA ILE A 239 -9.84 -4.99 -20.73
C ILE A 239 -10.77 -5.76 -19.80
N ARG A 240 -11.74 -6.47 -20.37
CA ARG A 240 -12.75 -7.21 -19.61
C ARG A 240 -12.10 -8.29 -18.74
N ILE A 241 -11.14 -9.07 -19.26
CA ILE A 241 -10.39 -10.06 -18.46
C ILE A 241 -9.74 -9.39 -17.24
N PHE A 242 -8.95 -8.33 -17.45
CA PHE A 242 -8.18 -7.74 -16.36
C PHE A 242 -9.02 -6.87 -15.42
N ALA A 243 -10.12 -6.28 -15.87
CA ALA A 243 -11.00 -5.49 -15.02
C ALA A 243 -11.93 -6.36 -14.16
N THR A 244 -12.40 -7.51 -14.67
CA THR A 244 -13.51 -8.25 -14.04
C THR A 244 -13.18 -9.64 -13.53
N ALA A 245 -12.16 -10.34 -14.05
CA ALA A 245 -11.82 -11.69 -13.55
C ALA A 245 -11.30 -11.64 -12.10
N SER A 246 -11.59 -12.65 -11.28
CA SER A 246 -11.08 -12.66 -9.89
C SER A 246 -9.55 -12.76 -9.87
N TYR A 247 -8.87 -12.30 -8.80
CA TYR A 247 -7.42 -12.53 -8.72
C TYR A 247 -7.07 -14.02 -8.69
N TYR A 248 -7.96 -14.88 -8.18
CA TYR A 248 -7.80 -16.34 -8.29
C TYR A 248 -7.77 -16.78 -9.77
N GLN A 249 -8.71 -16.33 -10.58
CA GLN A 249 -8.73 -16.63 -12.02
C GLN A 249 -7.51 -16.05 -12.73
N ILE A 250 -7.12 -14.80 -12.44
CA ILE A 250 -5.90 -14.18 -13.00
C ILE A 250 -4.65 -14.99 -12.63
N ARG A 251 -4.55 -15.49 -11.39
CA ARG A 251 -3.45 -16.36 -10.93
C ARG A 251 -3.41 -17.66 -11.73
N LYS A 252 -4.57 -18.31 -11.96
CA LYS A 252 -4.66 -19.52 -12.78
C LYS A 252 -4.30 -19.26 -14.25
N ILE A 253 -4.74 -18.15 -14.84
CA ILE A 253 -4.30 -17.71 -16.18
C ILE A 253 -2.78 -17.58 -16.23
N CYS A 254 -2.16 -16.96 -15.22
CA CYS A 254 -0.71 -16.82 -15.15
C CYS A 254 0.02 -18.19 -15.07
N HIS A 255 -0.50 -19.10 -14.25
CA HIS A 255 0.03 -20.45 -14.08
C HIS A 255 -0.04 -21.26 -15.38
N GLU A 256 -1.22 -21.32 -16.01
CA GLU A 256 -1.40 -22.05 -17.26
C GLU A 256 -0.60 -21.44 -18.42
N TYR A 257 -0.48 -20.11 -18.46
CA TYR A 257 0.39 -19.44 -19.43
C TYR A 257 1.85 -19.87 -19.24
N GLN A 258 2.35 -19.89 -17.99
CA GLN A 258 3.72 -20.31 -17.70
C GLN A 258 3.96 -21.77 -18.08
N LYS A 259 3.02 -22.67 -17.77
CA LYS A 259 3.07 -24.08 -18.14
C LYS A 259 3.13 -24.28 -19.66
N ARG A 260 2.36 -23.50 -20.42
CA ARG A 260 2.29 -23.64 -21.88
C ARG A 260 3.49 -23.04 -22.62
N PHE A 261 4.01 -21.91 -22.16
CA PHE A 261 5.03 -21.13 -22.90
C PHE A 261 6.41 -21.11 -22.23
N ASN A 262 6.57 -21.75 -21.08
CA ASN A 262 7.79 -21.72 -20.25
C ASN A 262 8.30 -20.29 -19.96
N LYS A 263 7.38 -19.33 -19.88
CA LYS A 263 7.64 -17.90 -19.63
C LYS A 263 6.51 -17.31 -18.82
N THR A 264 6.81 -16.39 -17.90
CA THR A 264 5.77 -15.78 -17.05
C THR A 264 4.91 -14.79 -17.83
N LEU A 265 3.60 -14.79 -17.60
CA LEU A 265 2.68 -13.86 -18.26
C LEU A 265 3.04 -12.38 -18.01
N PRO A 266 3.39 -11.92 -16.78
CA PRO A 266 3.88 -10.57 -16.55
C PRO A 266 5.06 -10.15 -17.45
N SER A 267 6.00 -11.06 -17.73
CA SER A 267 7.15 -10.80 -18.58
C SER A 267 6.74 -10.68 -20.06
N SER A 268 5.81 -11.51 -20.53
CA SER A 268 5.31 -11.49 -21.91
C SER A 268 4.50 -10.24 -22.23
N ILE A 269 3.64 -9.80 -21.30
CA ILE A 269 2.84 -8.57 -21.48
C ILE A 269 3.75 -7.34 -21.63
N SER A 270 4.92 -7.35 -20.97
CA SER A 270 5.86 -6.23 -20.97
C SER A 270 6.71 -6.10 -22.23
N LYS A 271 6.63 -7.04 -23.18
CA LYS A 271 7.37 -6.97 -24.45
C LYS A 271 6.66 -6.01 -25.43
N GLY A 272 7.40 -5.02 -25.94
CA GLY A 272 6.95 -4.04 -26.94
C GLY A 272 6.69 -2.63 -26.38
N ARG A 273 6.05 -1.74 -27.16
CA ARG A 273 5.70 -0.38 -26.70
C ARG A 273 4.77 -0.45 -25.48
N ASP A 274 5.23 0.12 -24.37
CA ASP A 274 4.67 -0.07 -23.04
C ASP A 274 3.42 0.80 -22.79
N SER A 275 2.26 0.31 -23.26
CA SER A 275 0.96 0.98 -23.07
C SER A 275 0.46 0.92 -21.62
N PHE A 276 -0.29 1.92 -21.16
CA PHE A 276 -0.92 1.95 -19.83
C PHE A 276 -1.67 0.65 -19.49
N LEU A 277 -2.48 0.12 -20.42
CA LEU A 277 -3.23 -1.12 -20.23
C LEU A 277 -2.32 -2.32 -19.95
N LYS A 278 -1.22 -2.45 -20.69
CA LYS A 278 -0.22 -3.51 -20.47
C LYS A 278 0.46 -3.36 -19.11
N LYS A 279 0.77 -2.14 -18.68
CA LYS A 279 1.31 -1.88 -17.34
C LYS A 279 0.31 -2.27 -16.24
N CYS A 280 -0.97 -1.91 -16.40
CA CYS A 280 -2.02 -2.27 -15.45
C CYS A 280 -2.20 -3.78 -15.37
N ALA A 281 -2.32 -4.45 -16.51
CA ALA A 281 -2.43 -5.91 -16.57
C ALA A 281 -1.23 -6.61 -15.93
N LYS A 282 0.00 -6.12 -16.19
CA LYS A 282 1.20 -6.63 -15.51
C LYS A 282 1.10 -6.46 -14.00
N THR A 283 0.71 -5.28 -13.51
CA THR A 283 0.52 -5.03 -12.08
C THR A 283 -0.53 -5.96 -11.49
N ILE A 284 -1.67 -6.15 -12.16
CA ILE A 284 -2.73 -7.06 -11.73
C ILE A 284 -2.23 -8.51 -11.67
N CYS A 285 -1.47 -8.98 -12.66
CA CYS A 285 -0.88 -10.32 -12.63
C CYS A 285 0.13 -10.48 -11.48
N GLU A 286 1.06 -9.54 -11.31
CA GLU A 286 2.08 -9.62 -10.25
C GLU A 286 1.44 -9.60 -8.86
N TYR A 287 0.45 -8.71 -8.68
CA TYR A 287 -0.31 -8.59 -7.45
C TYR A 287 -1.16 -9.82 -7.18
N ALA A 288 -1.85 -10.35 -8.21
CA ALA A 288 -2.61 -11.59 -8.12
C ALA A 288 -1.69 -12.69 -7.63
N ILE A 289 -0.57 -12.97 -8.31
CA ILE A 289 0.36 -14.07 -8.02
C ILE A 289 0.85 -14.03 -6.56
N ASN A 290 1.37 -12.88 -6.11
CA ASN A 290 1.80 -12.70 -4.73
C ASN A 290 1.94 -11.19 -4.45
N SER A 291 0.98 -10.65 -3.68
CA SER A 291 0.92 -9.22 -3.33
C SER A 291 2.11 -8.78 -2.47
N HIS A 292 2.56 -9.62 -1.53
CA HIS A 292 3.72 -9.32 -0.68
C HIS A 292 5.00 -9.17 -1.50
N LYS A 293 5.27 -10.09 -2.43
CA LYS A 293 6.39 -10.01 -3.40
C LYS A 293 6.25 -8.83 -4.33
N TYR A 294 5.02 -8.47 -4.73
CA TYR A 294 4.78 -7.27 -5.53
C TYR A 294 5.23 -6.00 -4.77
N TYR A 295 4.77 -5.82 -3.53
CA TYR A 295 5.19 -4.67 -2.72
C TYR A 295 6.68 -4.71 -2.34
N ALA A 296 7.26 -5.90 -2.09
CA ALA A 296 8.69 -6.05 -1.86
C ALA A 296 9.53 -5.59 -3.07
N LYS A 297 9.11 -5.93 -4.30
CA LYS A 297 9.72 -5.42 -5.54
C LYS A 297 9.60 -3.91 -5.67
N LEU A 298 8.45 -3.34 -5.30
CA LEU A 298 8.25 -1.89 -5.29
C LEU A 298 9.16 -1.20 -4.28
N LEU A 299 9.29 -1.76 -3.08
CA LEU A 299 10.15 -1.25 -2.02
C LEU A 299 11.62 -1.31 -2.43
N ARG A 300 12.07 -2.43 -3.05
CA ARG A 300 13.42 -2.56 -3.62
C ARG A 300 13.73 -1.44 -4.60
N LYS A 301 12.79 -1.21 -5.53
CA LYS A 301 12.94 -0.19 -6.56
C LYS A 301 12.96 1.20 -5.93
N ALA A 302 12.15 1.44 -4.91
CA ALA A 302 12.14 2.72 -4.20
C ALA A 302 13.49 2.97 -3.53
N ALA A 303 13.97 2.01 -2.73
CA ALA A 303 15.26 2.08 -2.04
C ALA A 303 16.43 2.27 -3.02
N SER A 304 16.45 1.57 -4.16
CA SER A 304 17.53 1.70 -5.14
C SER A 304 17.62 3.08 -5.79
N HIS A 305 16.50 3.79 -5.90
CA HIS A 305 16.43 5.12 -6.47
C HIS A 305 16.37 6.22 -5.41
N ARG A 306 16.52 5.87 -4.11
CA ARG A 306 16.30 6.77 -2.97
C ARG A 306 14.95 7.52 -3.04
N ASP A 307 13.92 6.83 -3.53
CA ASP A 307 12.56 7.38 -3.68
C ASP A 307 11.81 7.33 -2.33
N MET A 308 12.11 8.31 -1.49
CA MET A 308 11.54 8.46 -0.16
C MET A 308 10.00 8.50 -0.17
N GLN A 309 9.36 9.23 -1.10
CA GLN A 309 7.89 9.31 -1.17
C GLN A 309 7.27 7.94 -1.39
N ARG A 310 7.87 7.11 -2.26
CA ARG A 310 7.38 5.76 -2.51
C ARG A 310 7.58 4.85 -1.30
N ILE A 311 8.70 4.98 -0.57
CA ILE A 311 8.92 4.24 0.67
C ILE A 311 7.88 4.64 1.72
N ILE A 312 7.73 5.94 2.01
CA ILE A 312 6.75 6.47 2.96
C ILE A 312 5.38 5.89 2.66
N ARG A 313 4.92 6.01 1.41
CA ARG A 313 3.61 5.50 0.97
C ARG A 313 3.43 4.01 1.21
N ILE A 314 4.43 3.18 0.87
CA ILE A 314 4.34 1.73 1.11
C ILE A 314 4.28 1.47 2.61
N VAL A 315 5.13 2.12 3.41
CA VAL A 315 5.18 1.89 4.86
C VAL A 315 3.89 2.33 5.54
N THR A 316 3.40 3.55 5.26
CA THR A 316 2.20 4.09 5.91
C THR A 316 0.91 3.40 5.47
N SER A 317 0.81 2.97 4.21
CA SER A 317 -0.42 2.31 3.71
C SER A 317 -0.52 0.83 4.05
N ARG A 318 0.58 0.19 4.51
CA ARG A 318 0.66 -1.27 4.71
C ARG A 318 0.95 -1.69 6.15
N SER A 319 1.36 -0.77 7.02
CA SER A 319 1.74 -1.06 8.43
C SER A 319 0.64 -1.76 9.23
N GLU A 320 -0.63 -1.45 8.95
CA GLU A 320 -1.80 -2.05 9.61
C GLU A 320 -2.34 -3.31 8.89
N ILE A 321 -1.70 -3.74 7.81
CA ILE A 321 -2.22 -4.80 6.92
C ILE A 321 -1.25 -5.98 6.86
N ASP A 322 -0.09 -5.80 6.24
CA ASP A 322 0.78 -6.90 5.83
C ASP A 322 2.28 -6.52 5.74
N LEU A 323 2.67 -5.35 6.25
CA LEU A 323 4.02 -4.83 6.05
C LEU A 323 5.11 -5.75 6.63
N THR A 324 4.82 -6.50 7.71
CA THR A 324 5.73 -7.52 8.24
C THR A 324 5.98 -8.61 7.20
N THR A 325 4.93 -9.09 6.53
CA THR A 325 5.04 -10.12 5.49
C THR A 325 5.72 -9.59 4.23
N ILE A 326 5.42 -8.36 3.82
CA ILE A 326 6.15 -7.66 2.74
C ILE A 326 7.64 -7.58 3.05
N PHE A 327 8.00 -7.23 4.30
CA PHE A 327 9.40 -7.11 4.71
C PHE A 327 10.13 -8.45 4.74
N ARG A 328 9.45 -9.54 5.11
CA ARG A 328 10.00 -10.90 5.01
C ARG A 328 10.32 -11.27 3.57
N GLU A 329 9.39 -11.03 2.64
CA GLU A 329 9.65 -11.24 1.21
C GLU A 329 10.78 -10.32 0.69
N TYR A 330 10.82 -9.07 1.14
CA TYR A 330 11.89 -8.14 0.79
C TYR A 330 13.28 -8.63 1.23
N ARG A 331 13.39 -9.11 2.48
CA ARG A 331 14.62 -9.74 3.01
C ARG A 331 15.02 -10.97 2.22
N ASN A 332 14.08 -11.88 1.97
CA ASN A 332 14.31 -13.13 1.25
C ASN A 332 14.81 -12.90 -0.18
N MET A 333 14.37 -11.82 -0.83
CA MET A 333 14.68 -11.55 -2.24
C MET A 333 15.96 -10.75 -2.48
N TYR A 334 16.41 -9.90 -1.54
CA TYR A 334 17.37 -8.82 -1.86
C TYR A 334 18.58 -8.67 -0.93
N SER A 335 18.88 -9.65 -0.08
CA SER A 335 20.01 -9.71 0.88
C SER A 335 19.79 -8.99 2.23
N PHE A 336 20.73 -9.21 3.15
CA PHE A 336 20.70 -8.77 4.55
C PHE A 336 20.75 -7.24 4.75
N GLN A 337 21.31 -6.47 3.81
CA GLN A 337 21.42 -4.99 3.91
C GLN A 337 20.13 -4.23 3.52
N TYR A 338 19.00 -4.94 3.45
CA TYR A 338 17.75 -4.40 2.94
C TYR A 338 17.23 -3.20 3.74
N ILE A 339 17.41 -3.17 5.07
CA ILE A 339 17.01 -2.02 5.89
C ILE A 339 17.96 -0.84 5.70
N LYS A 340 19.27 -1.08 5.60
CA LYS A 340 20.23 0.00 5.31
C LYS A 340 19.91 0.68 3.98
N SER A 341 19.47 -0.08 2.98
CA SER A 341 19.03 0.49 1.71
C SER A 341 17.82 1.41 1.84
N ILE A 342 16.94 1.17 2.81
CA ILE A 342 15.79 2.02 3.11
C ILE A 342 16.27 3.27 3.86
N GLU A 343 17.06 3.11 4.92
CA GLU A 343 17.64 4.23 5.69
C GLU A 343 18.39 5.22 4.79
N ASN A 344 19.20 4.71 3.85
CA ASN A 344 19.96 5.52 2.91
C ASN A 344 19.09 6.43 2.02
N ALA A 345 17.80 6.12 1.85
CA ALA A 345 16.88 6.98 1.10
C ALA A 345 16.46 8.25 1.88
N PHE A 346 16.75 8.30 3.19
CA PHE A 346 16.39 9.38 4.11
C PHE A 346 17.62 10.08 4.69
N PHE A 347 18.80 9.94 4.06
CA PHE A 347 20.05 10.52 4.58
C PHE A 347 19.93 12.02 4.91
N ASP A 348 19.28 12.80 4.04
CA ASP A 348 19.08 14.25 4.23
C ASP A 348 17.89 14.60 5.16
N HIS A 349 17.11 13.60 5.60
CA HIS A 349 15.87 13.74 6.37
C HIS A 349 15.73 12.63 7.41
N ILE A 350 16.77 12.44 8.21
CA ILE A 350 16.92 11.27 9.08
C ILE A 350 15.80 11.19 10.13
N GLU A 351 15.23 12.31 10.54
CA GLU A 351 14.11 12.40 11.49
C GLU A 351 12.85 11.73 10.94
N ILE A 352 12.59 11.83 9.63
CA ILE A 352 11.49 11.11 8.99
C ILE A 352 11.72 9.60 9.10
N TYR A 353 12.96 9.15 8.91
CA TYR A 353 13.27 7.74 9.06
C TYR A 353 13.13 7.29 10.52
N THR A 354 13.73 7.99 11.48
CA THR A 354 13.76 7.55 12.88
C THR A 354 12.41 7.66 13.57
N ASP A 355 11.62 8.68 13.25
CA ASP A 355 10.40 8.99 14.02
C ASP A 355 9.13 8.51 13.30
N ILE A 356 9.20 8.21 12.00
CA ILE A 356 8.04 7.74 11.22
C ILE A 356 8.28 6.35 10.63
N ILE A 357 9.32 6.18 9.81
CA ILE A 357 9.51 4.91 9.08
C ILE A 357 9.84 3.78 10.05
N LEU A 358 10.83 3.95 10.91
CA LEU A 358 11.32 2.91 11.79
C LEU A 358 10.22 2.39 12.74
N PRO A 359 9.41 3.24 13.42
CA PRO A 359 8.31 2.78 14.26
C PRO A 359 7.21 2.04 13.47
N LEU A 360 6.87 2.52 12.26
CA LEU A 360 5.87 1.88 11.41
C LEU A 360 6.35 0.53 10.86
N LEU A 361 7.66 0.29 10.81
CA LEU A 361 8.24 -1.04 10.53
C LEU A 361 8.20 -1.98 11.75
N GLY A 362 7.74 -1.52 12.91
CA GLY A 362 7.82 -2.26 14.17
C GLY A 362 9.25 -2.35 14.70
N LEU A 363 10.08 -1.36 14.39
CA LEU A 363 11.50 -1.29 14.77
C LEU A 363 11.74 -0.06 15.66
N GLU A 364 12.79 -0.11 16.48
CA GLU A 364 13.16 0.98 17.38
C GLU A 364 14.57 1.53 17.09
N LYS A 365 14.83 2.77 17.55
CA LYS A 365 16.14 3.40 17.42
C LYS A 365 17.18 2.60 18.22
N GLY A 366 18.23 2.13 17.56
CA GLY A 366 19.22 1.24 18.17
C GLY A 366 18.91 -0.26 18.02
N THR A 367 17.83 -0.62 17.32
CA THR A 367 17.70 -1.96 16.72
C THR A 367 18.86 -2.09 15.75
N ARG A 368 19.93 -2.78 16.17
CA ARG A 368 20.91 -3.28 15.20
C ARG A 368 20.21 -4.40 14.42
N LEU A 369 20.71 -4.76 13.25
CA LEU A 369 20.02 -5.67 12.34
C LEU A 369 20.92 -6.71 11.75
#